data_AF-A0A6M1NQP7-F1
#
_entry.id   AF-A0A6M1NQP7-F1
#
_cell.length_a   1.000
_cell.length_b   1.000
_cell.length_c   1.000
_cell.angle_alpha   90.00
_cell.angle_beta   90.00
_cell.angle_gamma   90.00
#
_symmetry.space_group_name_H-M   'P 1'
#
loop_
_entity.id
_entity.type
_entity.pdbx_description
1 polymer ?
#
loop_
_entity_poly.entity_id
_entity_poly.type
_entity_poly.pdbx_seq_one_letter_code
_entity_poly.pdbx_strand_id
1 'polypeptide(L)'
;MKNIFKNLNTGALTILVAVALITISWTESKISLAPQWYEVSVSGSDPDPEKNQHILGLFPGSTPGSTPGAECNTSPGEICAVQMDLQGAPIPATISDANALNIDTSVQRQKQD
;
A
#
# COMPACT_ATOMS: atom_id res chain seq x y z
N MET A 1 8.21 -39.68 44.43
CA MET A 1 7.39 -38.64 43.76
C MET A 1 6.58 -39.26 42.63
N LYS A 2 5.41 -39.84 42.91
CA LYS A 2 4.52 -40.45 41.89
C LYS A 2 3.12 -40.48 42.49
N ASN A 3 2.39 -39.35 42.50
CA ASN A 3 0.97 -39.35 42.88
C ASN A 3 0.18 -38.08 42.48
N ILE A 4 0.69 -37.25 41.57
CA ILE A 4 0.03 -35.98 41.19
C ILE A 4 -0.95 -36.10 40.00
N PHE A 5 -1.05 -37.26 39.34
CA PHE A 5 -1.85 -37.40 38.10
C PHE A 5 -3.23 -38.04 38.26
N LYS A 6 -3.68 -38.36 39.48
CA LYS A 6 -4.94 -39.11 39.66
C LYS A 6 -6.23 -38.27 39.68
N ASN A 7 -6.12 -36.94 39.71
CA ASN A 7 -7.27 -36.03 39.85
C ASN A 7 -7.45 -35.05 38.67
N LEU A 8 -6.88 -35.31 37.49
CA LEU A 8 -7.24 -34.53 36.32
C LEU A 8 -8.60 -35.00 35.78
N ASN A 9 -9.64 -34.27 36.16
CA ASN A 9 -10.98 -34.41 35.60
C ASN A 9 -10.89 -34.18 34.08
N THR A 10 -11.35 -35.12 33.26
CA THR A 10 -11.28 -35.07 31.79
C THR A 10 -11.90 -33.78 31.21
N GLY A 11 -12.83 -33.17 31.95
CA GLY A 11 -13.41 -31.86 31.65
C GLY A 11 -12.45 -30.66 31.81
N ALA A 12 -11.47 -30.73 32.70
CA ALA A 12 -10.49 -29.64 32.88
C ALA A 12 -9.41 -29.66 31.79
N LEU A 13 -9.03 -30.85 31.32
CA LEU A 13 -8.04 -31.00 30.24
C LEU A 13 -8.59 -30.51 28.88
N THR A 14 -9.88 -30.70 28.63
CA THR A 14 -10.56 -30.24 27.41
C THR A 14 -10.70 -28.72 27.35
N ILE A 15 -10.97 -28.06 28.49
CA ILE A 15 -11.01 -26.60 28.56
C ILE A 15 -9.63 -25.98 28.30
N LEU A 16 -8.56 -26.58 28.82
CA LEU A 16 -7.19 -26.07 28.64
C LEU A 16 -6.70 -26.17 27.18
N VAL A 17 -7.10 -27.22 26.45
CA VAL A 17 -6.80 -27.37 25.01
C VAL A 17 -7.61 -26.37 24.17
N ALA A 18 -8.86 -26.08 24.53
CA ALA A 18 -9.69 -25.12 23.81
C ALA A 18 -9.16 -23.68 23.90
N VAL A 19 -8.60 -23.27 25.06
CA VAL A 19 -8.06 -21.92 25.25
C VAL A 19 -6.73 -21.72 24.51
N ALA A 20 -5.92 -22.77 24.34
CA ALA A 20 -4.64 -22.70 23.63
C ALA A 20 -4.78 -22.50 22.11
N LEU A 21 -5.95 -22.79 21.52
CA LEU A 21 -6.20 -22.62 20.08
C LEU A 21 -6.71 -21.22 19.70
N ILE A 22 -7.10 -20.38 20.68
CA ILE A 22 -7.70 -19.06 20.40
C ILE A 22 -6.63 -17.96 20.26
N THR A 23 -5.36 -18.22 20.57
CA THR A 23 -4.32 -17.16 20.60
C THR A 23 -3.52 -16.99 19.30
N ILE A 24 -3.66 -17.87 18.30
CA ILE A 24 -2.79 -17.81 17.09
C ILE A 24 -3.47 -17.22 15.85
N SER A 25 -4.75 -16.83 15.93
CA SER A 25 -5.46 -16.36 14.73
C SER A 25 -5.57 -14.84 14.61
N TRP A 26 -4.59 -14.10 15.15
CA TRP A 26 -4.32 -12.74 14.66
C TRP A 26 -3.37 -12.87 13.49
N THR A 27 -3.91 -13.32 12.36
CA THR A 27 -3.27 -13.11 11.07
C THR A 27 -3.14 -11.60 10.92
N GLU A 28 -1.90 -11.11 10.90
CA GLU A 28 -1.55 -9.80 10.37
C GLU A 28 -2.43 -9.55 9.16
N SER A 29 -3.47 -8.74 9.34
CA SER A 29 -4.22 -8.24 8.20
C SER A 29 -3.26 -7.27 7.56
N LYS A 30 -2.42 -7.80 6.66
CA LYS A 30 -1.82 -7.00 5.61
C LYS A 30 -3.01 -6.48 4.83
N ILE A 31 -3.55 -5.36 5.29
CA ILE A 31 -4.47 -4.55 4.53
C ILE A 31 -3.61 -4.11 3.36
N SER A 32 -3.60 -4.92 2.30
CA SER A 32 -3.17 -4.47 0.98
C SER A 32 -4.18 -3.40 0.63
N LEU A 33 -3.80 -2.16 0.93
CA LEU A 33 -4.55 -0.99 0.53
C LEU A 33 -4.63 -1.10 -0.99
N ALA A 34 -5.85 -1.11 -1.53
CA ALA A 34 -6.04 -1.14 -2.96
C ALA A 34 -5.18 -0.03 -3.60
N PRO A 35 -4.59 -0.26 -4.79
CA PRO A 35 -3.67 0.68 -5.41
C PRO A 35 -4.26 2.10 -5.44
N GLN A 36 -3.52 3.06 -4.88
CA GLN A 36 -3.98 4.43 -4.71
C GLN A 36 -3.40 5.33 -5.79
N TRP A 37 -4.14 6.39 -6.13
CA TRP A 37 -3.67 7.40 -7.07
C TRP A 37 -2.93 8.49 -6.33
N TYR A 38 -1.76 8.85 -6.85
CA TYR A 38 -0.90 9.90 -6.34
C TYR A 38 -0.75 11.00 -7.38
N GLU A 39 -0.76 12.25 -6.92
CA GLU A 39 -0.55 13.43 -7.77
C GLU A 39 0.93 13.56 -8.13
N VAL A 40 1.16 13.84 -9.41
CA VAL A 40 2.49 14.05 -9.97
C VAL A 40 2.57 15.47 -10.53
N SER A 41 3.61 16.18 -10.12
CA SER A 41 3.93 17.51 -10.61
C SER A 41 5.29 17.49 -11.31
N VAL A 42 5.37 18.14 -12.46
CA VAL A 42 6.65 18.31 -13.15
C VAL A 42 7.34 19.56 -12.61
N SER A 43 8.53 19.38 -12.04
CA SER A 43 9.42 20.49 -11.68
C SER A 43 10.87 20.05 -11.80
N GLY A 44 11.74 20.93 -12.30
CA GLY A 44 13.15 20.63 -12.46
C GLY A 44 13.64 20.79 -13.90
N SER A 45 14.89 20.41 -14.14
CA SER A 45 15.55 20.51 -15.44
C SER A 45 16.55 19.37 -15.68
N ASP A 46 16.38 18.24 -14.97
CA ASP A 46 17.18 17.06 -15.18
C ASP A 46 16.94 16.52 -16.61
N PRO A 47 17.96 16.05 -17.34
CA PRO A 47 17.77 15.40 -18.63
C PRO A 47 16.88 14.15 -18.55
N ASP A 48 16.76 13.52 -17.38
CA ASP A 48 15.83 12.42 -17.12
C ASP A 48 14.43 12.93 -16.74
N PRO A 49 13.40 12.70 -17.58
CA PRO A 49 12.05 13.20 -17.31
C PRO A 49 11.43 12.61 -16.03
N GLU A 50 11.79 11.39 -15.62
CA GLU A 50 11.23 10.73 -14.44
C GLU A 50 11.72 11.38 -13.13
N LYS A 51 12.90 12.00 -13.15
CA LYS A 51 13.45 12.72 -12.00
C LYS A 51 12.82 14.10 -11.81
N ASN A 52 12.27 14.67 -12.87
CA ASN A 52 11.52 15.92 -12.80
C ASN A 52 10.05 15.69 -12.44
N GLN A 53 9.58 14.44 -12.37
CA GLN A 53 8.21 14.09 -12.03
C GLN A 53 8.11 13.77 -10.55
N HIS A 54 7.72 14.78 -9.78
CA HIS A 54 7.62 14.70 -8.33
C HIS A 54 6.26 14.21 -7.89
N ILE A 55 6.24 13.27 -6.95
CA ILE A 55 5.01 12.74 -6.38
C ILE A 55 4.69 13.57 -5.14
N LEU A 56 3.61 14.34 -5.20
CA LEU A 56 3.24 15.28 -4.14
C LEU A 56 2.51 14.62 -2.97
N GLY A 57 1.77 13.55 -3.25
CA GLY A 57 0.94 12.87 -2.28
C GLY A 57 -0.28 12.22 -2.92
N LEU A 58 -1.27 11.87 -2.10
CA LEU A 58 -2.54 11.33 -2.60
C LEU A 58 -3.23 12.33 -3.51
N PHE A 59 -3.75 11.84 -4.64
CA PHE A 59 -4.41 12.69 -5.61
C PHE A 59 -5.63 13.40 -4.98
N PRO A 60 -5.78 14.73 -5.09
CA PRO A 60 -6.86 15.46 -4.46
C PRO A 60 -8.21 14.99 -5.01
N GLY A 61 -9.17 14.71 -4.11
CA GLY A 61 -10.46 14.14 -4.49
C GLY A 61 -10.45 12.62 -4.71
N SER A 62 -9.30 11.95 -4.55
CA SER A 62 -9.24 10.50 -4.59
C SER A 62 -9.65 9.87 -3.24
N THR A 63 -10.93 9.53 -3.11
CA THR A 63 -11.30 8.39 -2.24
C THR A 63 -10.62 7.11 -2.77
N PRO A 64 -10.30 6.10 -1.94
CA PRO A 64 -9.79 4.82 -2.42
C PRO A 64 -10.69 4.26 -3.55
N GLY A 65 -10.12 4.07 -4.75
CA GLY A 65 -10.85 3.64 -5.95
C GLY A 65 -11.35 4.76 -6.87
N SER A 66 -11.15 6.04 -6.53
CA SER A 66 -11.46 7.14 -7.44
C SER A 66 -10.35 7.27 -8.47
N THR A 67 -10.73 7.37 -9.73
CA THR A 67 -9.77 7.55 -10.83
C THR A 67 -9.62 9.03 -11.12
N PRO A 68 -8.41 9.57 -11.25
CA PRO A 68 -8.18 10.94 -11.71
C PRO A 68 -8.96 11.18 -13.00
N GLY A 69 -9.82 12.20 -12.95
CA GLY A 69 -10.76 12.54 -14.01
C GLY A 69 -10.16 13.46 -15.05
N ALA A 70 -10.98 14.40 -15.54
CA ALA A 70 -10.62 15.35 -16.58
C ALA A 70 -9.63 16.44 -16.11
N GLU A 71 -9.38 16.56 -14.80
CA GLU A 71 -8.37 17.45 -14.23
C GLU A 71 -6.93 17.07 -14.63
N CYS A 72 -6.71 15.82 -15.04
CA CYS A 72 -5.49 15.38 -15.69
C CYS A 72 -5.55 15.52 -17.23
N ASN A 73 -6.32 16.48 -17.77
CA ASN A 73 -6.38 16.77 -19.21
C ASN A 73 -5.87 18.18 -19.55
N THR A 74 -4.58 18.49 -19.36
CA THR A 74 -4.05 19.80 -19.83
C THR A 74 -2.78 19.87 -20.72
N SER A 75 -1.96 18.82 -20.91
CA SER A 75 -0.80 18.80 -21.87
C SER A 75 -0.01 17.47 -21.99
N PRO A 76 0.25 16.89 -23.17
CA PRO A 76 0.85 15.58 -23.39
C PRO A 76 2.33 15.51 -22.98
N GLY A 77 2.70 14.39 -22.37
CA GLY A 77 4.08 14.09 -21.93
C GLY A 77 4.33 14.32 -20.44
N GLU A 78 3.44 15.05 -19.76
CA GLU A 78 3.49 15.22 -18.31
C GLU A 78 2.55 14.24 -17.62
N ILE A 79 3.06 13.44 -16.71
CA ILE A 79 2.22 12.59 -15.85
C ILE A 79 1.58 13.49 -14.80
N CYS A 80 0.25 13.41 -14.70
CA CYS A 80 -0.54 14.14 -13.72
C CYS A 80 -0.84 13.28 -12.49
N ALA A 81 -1.04 11.99 -12.70
CA ALA A 81 -1.27 11.06 -11.62
C ALA A 81 -0.72 9.67 -11.94
N VAL A 82 -0.24 8.98 -10.91
CA VAL A 82 0.27 7.61 -11.00
C VAL A 82 -0.45 6.73 -9.98
N GLN A 83 -0.82 5.53 -10.36
CA GLN A 83 -1.37 4.55 -9.45
C GLN A 83 -0.22 3.72 -8.87
N MET A 84 -0.12 3.65 -7.54
CA MET A 84 0.91 2.88 -6.85
C MET A 84 0.29 2.08 -5.71
N ASP A 85 0.81 0.87 -5.50
CA ASP A 85 0.59 0.10 -4.27
C ASP A 85 1.86 0.15 -3.42
N LEU A 86 1.84 1.00 -2.40
CA LEU A 86 2.98 1.16 -1.51
C LEU A 86 3.07 0.04 -0.46
N GLN A 87 2.02 -0.77 -0.23
CA GLN A 87 1.99 -1.81 0.80
C GLN A 87 2.50 -1.34 2.19
N GLY A 88 2.30 -0.06 2.53
CA GLY A 88 2.80 0.58 3.76
C GLY A 88 4.22 1.16 3.69
N ALA A 89 4.88 1.11 2.54
CA ALA A 89 6.12 1.83 2.25
C ALA A 89 5.90 3.35 2.25
N PRO A 90 6.94 4.16 2.52
CA PRO A 90 6.86 5.60 2.36
C PRO A 90 6.58 5.97 0.91
N ILE A 91 5.88 7.10 0.72
CA ILE A 91 5.63 7.65 -0.62
C ILE A 91 6.98 8.08 -1.21
N PRO A 92 7.37 7.57 -2.39
CA PRO A 92 8.59 8.02 -3.08
C PRO A 92 8.46 9.50 -3.48
N ALA A 93 9.59 10.21 -3.54
CA ALA A 93 9.57 11.65 -3.86
C ALA A 93 9.41 11.90 -5.37
N THR A 94 9.90 11.00 -6.21
CA THR A 94 9.84 11.08 -7.67
C THR A 94 9.44 9.75 -8.30
N ILE A 95 9.04 9.76 -9.57
CA ILE A 95 8.80 8.54 -10.36
C ILE A 95 10.09 7.70 -10.47
N SER A 96 11.24 8.36 -10.63
CA SER A 96 12.54 7.67 -10.64
C SER A 96 12.82 6.94 -9.32
N ASP A 97 12.49 7.55 -8.17
CA ASP A 97 12.62 6.90 -6.86
C ASP A 97 11.66 5.72 -6.71
N ALA A 98 10.42 5.86 -7.21
CA ALA A 98 9.43 4.78 -7.21
C ALA A 98 9.94 3.57 -8.00
N ASN A 99 10.49 3.82 -9.19
CA ASN A 99 11.10 2.80 -10.05
C ASN A 99 12.31 2.14 -9.37
N ALA A 100 13.16 2.92 -8.69
CA ALA A 100 14.29 2.40 -7.92
C ALA A 100 13.85 1.51 -6.74
N LEU A 101 12.67 1.77 -6.17
CA LEU A 101 12.03 0.96 -5.13
C LEU A 101 11.24 -0.23 -5.68
N ASN A 102 11.23 -0.47 -6.99
CA ASN A 102 10.42 -1.48 -7.68
C ASN A 102 8.90 -1.32 -7.46
N ILE A 103 8.44 -0.08 -7.27
CA ILE A 103 7.02 0.25 -7.23
C ILE A 103 6.52 0.35 -8.67
N ASP A 104 5.42 -0.34 -8.98
CA ASP A 104 4.80 -0.25 -10.31
C ASP A 104 4.17 1.13 -10.53
N THR A 105 4.70 1.85 -11.52
CA THR A 105 4.23 3.16 -11.97
C THR A 105 3.62 3.12 -13.37
N SER A 106 3.46 1.92 -13.96
CA SER A 106 2.99 1.76 -15.34
C SER A 106 1.57 2.26 -15.57
N VAL A 107 0.74 2.25 -14.52
CA VAL A 107 -0.62 2.76 -14.55
C VAL A 107 -0.60 4.24 -14.19
N GLN A 108 -0.59 5.08 -15.22
CA GLN A 108 -0.49 6.53 -15.08
C GLN A 108 -1.49 7.27 -15.96
N ARG A 109 -1.87 8.47 -15.52
CA ARG A 109 -2.68 9.42 -16.25
C ARG A 109 -1.79 10.55 -16.73
N GLN A 110 -1.69 10.68 -18.04
CA GLN A 110 -1.02 11.79 -18.68
C GLN A 110 -1.97 12.98 -18.70
N LYS A 111 -1.40 14.17 -18.55
CA LYS A 111 -2.01 15.41 -18.98
C LYS A 111 -2.35 15.29 -20.48
N GLN A 112 -3.60 15.48 -20.90
CA GLN A 112 -4.03 15.60 -22.32
C GLN A 112 -4.00 17.08 -22.76
N ASP A 113 -3.53 17.45 -23.96
CA ASP A 113 -3.71 18.81 -24.50
C ASP A 113 -5.18 19.19 -24.69
#